data_AF-A0A356T6A1-F1
#
_entry.id   AF-A0A356T6A1-F1
#
_cell.length_a   1.000
_cell.length_b   1.000
_cell.length_c   1.000
_cell.angle_alpha   90.00
_cell.angle_beta   90.00
_cell.angle_gamma   90.00
#
_symmetry.space_group_name_H-M   'P 1'
#
loop_
_entity.id
_entity.type
_entity.pdbx_description
1 polymer ?
#
loop_
_entity_poly.entity_id
_entity_poly.type
_entity_poly.pdbx_seq_one_letter_code
_entity_poly.pdbx_strand_id
1 'polypeptide(L)' 'DVRVIADEAPRVSLIDPADDLVLDGPEEVAVTWMVIDDVGVASVDLVVRDPRGEERRRRVASFDPGEQPRDQTSSAPL' A
#
# COMPACT_ATOMS: atom_id res chain seq x y z
N ASP A 1 -13.23 28.38 17.65
CA ASP A 1 -13.93 27.85 16.47
C ASP A 1 -13.50 26.42 16.18
N VAL A 2 -14.46 25.51 16.02
CA VAL A 2 -14.22 24.12 15.61
C VAL A 2 -14.53 24.03 14.12
N ARG A 3 -13.57 23.57 13.32
CA ARG A 3 -13.71 23.40 11.87
C ARG A 3 -13.81 21.90 11.57
N VAL A 4 -14.91 21.49 10.95
CA VAL A 4 -15.10 20.10 10.50
C VAL A 4 -14.58 20.00 9.07
N ILE A 5 -13.68 19.05 8.83
CA ILE A 5 -13.16 18.70 7.50
C ILE A 5 -13.77 17.33 7.15
N ALA A 6 -14.27 17.19 5.92
CA ALA A 6 -14.76 15.90 5.44
C ALA A 6 -13.55 15.01 5.11
N ASP A 7 -13.54 13.81 5.67
CA ASP A 7 -12.52 12.78 5.47
C ASP A 7 -12.48 12.33 4.00
N GLU A 8 -11.30 12.36 3.37
CA GLU A 8 -11.08 11.75 2.05
C GLU A 8 -10.61 10.30 2.21
N ALA A 9 -11.01 9.42 1.29
CA ALA A 9 -10.51 8.04 1.34
C ALA A 9 -9.00 7.98 1.02
N PRO A 10 -8.23 7.13 1.71
CA PRO A 10 -6.80 6.96 1.46
C PRO A 10 -6.54 6.49 0.04
N ARG A 11 -5.48 7.01 -0.57
CA ARG A 11 -5.02 6.62 -1.91
C ARG A 11 -3.71 5.87 -1.80
N VAL A 12 -3.65 4.68 -2.38
CA VAL A 12 -2.43 3.85 -2.47
C VAL A 12 -2.02 3.73 -3.93
N SER A 13 -0.73 3.95 -4.21
CA SER A 13 -0.13 3.75 -5.54
C SER A 13 1.00 2.73 -5.44
N LEU A 14 1.01 1.74 -6.34
CA LEU A 14 2.16 0.87 -6.55
C LEU A 14 3.20 1.64 -7.37
N ILE A 15 4.44 1.68 -6.89
CA ILE A 15 5.56 2.39 -7.52
C ILE A 15 6.51 1.41 -8.21
N ASP A 16 6.77 0.28 -7.54
CA ASP A 16 7.57 -0.82 -8.05
C ASP A 16 6.94 -2.15 -7.57
N PRO A 17 6.92 -3.23 -8.37
CA PRO A 17 7.41 -3.33 -9.73
C PRO A 17 6.67 -2.40 -10.70
N ALA A 18 7.34 -2.02 -11.79
CA ALA A 18 6.67 -1.37 -12.92
C ALA A 18 5.50 -2.24 -13.42
N ASP A 19 4.52 -1.59 -14.03
CA ASP A 19 3.36 -2.26 -14.60
C ASP A 19 3.79 -3.42 -15.52
N ASP A 20 3.14 -4.56 -15.36
CA ASP A 20 3.34 -5.78 -16.16
C ASP A 20 4.75 -6.40 -16.09
N LEU A 21 5.48 -6.25 -14.97
CA LEU A 21 6.74 -6.98 -14.75
C LEU A 21 6.54 -8.49 -14.93
N VAL A 22 7.33 -9.08 -15.83
CA VAL A 22 7.41 -10.53 -16.06
C VAL A 22 8.70 -11.05 -15.44
N LEU A 23 8.59 -12.11 -14.64
CA LEU A 23 9.73 -12.81 -14.06
C LEU A 23 10.00 -14.10 -14.82
N ASP A 24 11.28 -14.40 -15.06
CA ASP A 24 11.71 -15.63 -15.74
C ASP A 24 11.79 -16.84 -14.79
N GLY A 25 11.56 -16.63 -13.49
CA GLY A 25 11.66 -17.67 -12.47
C GLY A 25 11.17 -17.23 -11.08
N PRO A 26 11.39 -18.07 -10.04
CA PRO A 26 11.08 -17.71 -8.67
C PRO A 26 12.12 -16.71 -8.15
N GLU A 27 11.90 -15.44 -8.46
CA GLU A 27 12.69 -14.31 -7.98
C GLU A 27 11.95 -13.60 -6.84
N GLU A 28 12.71 -13.08 -5.88
CA GLU A 28 12.17 -12.21 -4.85
C GLU A 28 11.86 -10.85 -5.47
N VAL A 29 10.62 -10.38 -5.31
CA VAL A 29 10.18 -9.08 -5.83
C VAL A 29 10.09 -8.10 -4.68
N ALA A 30 10.80 -6.98 -4.77
CA ALA A 30 10.54 -5.85 -3.88
C ALA A 30 9.30 -5.09 -4.38
N VAL A 31 8.32 -4.92 -3.50
CA VAL A 31 7.16 -4.07 -3.77
C VAL A 31 7.41 -2.73 -3.12
N THR A 32 7.35 -1.65 -3.87
CA THR A 32 7.40 -0.29 -3.36
C THR A 32 6.05 0.38 -3.59
N TRP A 33 5.50 1.03 -2.56
CA TRP A 33 4.22 1.73 -2.66
C TRP A 33 4.30 3.11 -2.02
N MET A 34 3.36 3.96 -2.41
CA MET A 34 3.12 5.26 -1.81
C MET A 34 1.68 5.34 -1.32
N VAL A 35 1.47 5.92 -0.13
CA VAL A 35 0.13 6.19 0.41
C VAL A 35 -0.04 7.67 0.77
N ILE A 36 -1.21 8.21 0.45
CA ILE A 36 -1.61 9.61 0.68
C ILE A 36 -2.98 9.61 1.37
N ASP A 37 -3.10 10.38 2.45
CA ASP A 37 -4.32 10.54 3.25
C ASP A 37 -4.29 11.87 4.02
N ASP A 38 -5.45 12.46 4.34
CA ASP A 38 -5.56 13.74 5.06
C ASP A 38 -5.76 13.59 6.59
N VAL A 39 -6.06 12.38 7.08
CA VAL A 39 -6.30 12.07 8.50
C VAL A 39 -5.24 11.11 9.06
N GLY A 40 -4.86 10.09 8.31
CA GLY A 40 -3.85 9.08 8.60
C GLY A 40 -4.23 7.69 8.06
N VAL A 41 -3.21 6.88 7.76
CA VAL A 41 -3.39 5.52 7.23
C VAL A 41 -3.24 4.52 8.36
N ALA A 42 -4.19 3.59 8.55
CA ALA A 42 -4.08 2.57 9.60
C ALA A 42 -3.16 1.40 9.19
N SER A 43 -3.28 0.92 7.95
CA SER A 43 -2.49 -0.19 7.43
C SER A 43 -2.47 -0.22 5.91
N VAL A 44 -1.43 -0.84 5.35
CA VAL A 44 -1.37 -1.21 3.92
C VAL A 44 -1.31 -2.72 3.81
N ASP A 45 -2.20 -3.29 3.00
CA ASP A 45 -2.25 -4.72 2.70
C ASP A 45 -1.84 -4.94 1.23
N LEU A 46 -0.95 -5.90 1.01
CA LEU A 46 -0.61 -6.41 -0.31
C LEU A 46 -1.58 -7.51 -0.70
N VAL A 47 -2.20 -7.35 -1.87
CA VAL A 47 -3.13 -8.32 -2.44
C VAL A 47 -2.51 -8.93 -3.69
N VAL A 48 -2.25 -10.22 -3.66
CA VAL A 48 -1.81 -11.00 -4.83
C VAL A 48 -3.00 -11.78 -5.35
N ARG A 49 -3.35 -11.57 -6.62
CA ARG A 49 -4.41 -12.31 -7.30
C ARG A 49 -3.78 -13.26 -8.32
N ASP A 50 -4.14 -14.54 -8.24
CA ASP A 50 -3.66 -15.53 -9.22
C ASP A 50 -4.51 -15.54 -10.51
N PRO A 51 -4.09 -16.26 -11.57
CA PRO A 51 -4.85 -16.33 -12.82
C PRO A 51 -6.25 -16.95 -12.70
N ARG A 52 -6.56 -17.63 -11.59
CA ARG A 52 -7.89 -18.18 -11.30
C ARG A 52 -8.78 -17.17 -10.58
N GLY A 53 -8.23 -16.03 -10.19
CA GLY A 53 -8.91 -14.98 -9.45
C GLY A 53 -8.82 -15.13 -7.93
N GLU A 54 -8.06 -16.10 -7.43
CA GLU A 54 -7.90 -16.30 -5.98
C GLU A 54 -7.01 -15.21 -5.39
N GLU A 55 -7.48 -14.57 -4.31
CA GLU A 55 -6.75 -13.51 -3.62
C GLU A 55 -6.01 -14.04 -2.39
N ARG A 56 -4.74 -13.68 -2.26
CA ARG A 56 -3.97 -13.80 -1.03
C ARG A 56 -3.66 -12.40 -0.52
N ARG A 57 -3.97 -12.16 0.76
CA ARG A 57 -3.75 -10.87 1.41
C ARG A 57 -2.70 -10.99 2.50
N ARG A 58 -1.76 -10.04 2.51
CA ARG A 58 -0.72 -9.93 3.54
C ARG A 58 -0.55 -8.48 3.94
N ARG A 59 -0.62 -8.20 5.24
CA ARG A 59 -0.31 -6.86 5.74
C ARG A 59 1.18 -6.56 5.58
N VAL A 60 1.50 -5.42 4.97
CA VAL A 60 2.88 -4.96 4.72
C VAL A 60 3.26 -3.73 5.55
N ALA A 61 2.28 -2.97 6.04
CA ALA A 61 2.51 -1.89 7.00
C ALA A 61 1.33 -1.74 7.97
N SER A 62 1.63 -1.35 9.21
CA SER A 62 0.66 -0.85 10.20
C SER A 62 1.21 0.45 10.77
N PHE A 63 0.34 1.41 11.06
CA PHE A 63 0.74 2.69 11.64
C PHE A 63 -0.08 2.95 12.89
N ASP A 64 0.56 3.51 13.92
CA ASP A 64 -0.13 3.82 15.16
C ASP A 64 -0.98 5.09 15.01
N PRO A 65 -2.17 5.14 15.64
CA PRO A 65 -3.00 6.33 15.63
C PRO A 65 -2.26 7.49 16.32
N GLY A 66 -1.77 8.45 15.54
CA GLY A 66 -1.01 9.61 16.01
C GLY A 66 0.35 9.79 15.32
N GLU A 67 0.91 8.73 14.72
CA GLU A 67 1.85 8.91 13.62
C GLU A 67 1.00 9.34 12.41
N GLN A 68 1.31 10.50 11.83
CA GLN A 68 0.66 10.94 10.60
C GLN A 68 1.59 10.60 9.42
N PRO A 69 1.34 9.50 8.70
CA PRO A 69 1.81 9.31 7.33
C PRO A 69 1.24 10.40 6.44
N ARG A 70 1.90 11.55 6.38
CA ARG A 70 1.72 12.47 5.24
C ARG A 70 2.73 12.02 4.20
N ASP A 71 2.23 11.43 3.11
CA ASP A 71 3.01 10.95 1.98
C ASP A 71 4.17 10.01 2.36
N GLN A 72 3.87 8.71 2.51
CA GLN A 72 4.90 7.71 2.81
C GLN A 72 5.18 6.81 1.63
N THR A 73 6.45 6.71 1.26
CA THR A 73 6.98 5.67 0.37
C THR A 73 7.60 4.56 1.23
N SER A 74 7.21 3.32 0.98
CA SER A 74 7.73 2.15 1.72
C SER A 74 7.91 0.95 0.80
N SER A 75 8.66 -0.05 1.26
CA SER A 75 8.96 -1.27 0.49
C SER A 75 8.88 -2.53 1.35
N ALA A 76 8.44 -3.64 0.76
CA ALA A 76 8.42 -4.97 1.37
C ALA A 76 8.68 -6.07 0.34
N PRO A 77 9.35 -7.17 0.73
CA PRO A 77 9.60 -8.31 -0.15
C PRO A 77 8.34 -9.15 -0.33
N LEU A 78 8.06 -9.63 -1.55
CA LEU A 78 6.97 -10.54 -1.90
C LEU A 78 7.30 -12.01 -1.66
#